data_AF-A0A1F7Y2A8-F1
#
_entry.id   AF-A0A1F7Y2A8-F1
#
_cell.length_a   1.000
_cell.length_b   1.000
_cell.length_c   1.000
_cell.angle_alpha   90.00
_cell.angle_beta   90.00
_cell.angle_gamma   90.00
#
_symmetry.space_group_name_H-M   'P 1'
#
loop_
_entity.id
_entity.type
_entity.pdbx_description
1 polymer ?
#
loop_
_entity_poly.entity_id
_entity_poly.type
_entity_poly.pdbx_seq_one_letter_code
_entity_poly.pdbx_strand_id
1 'polypeptide(L)'
;MNPFGNVAPPSGVNKFAGGTLMGLPLFITVILRTLIVIAGVYTLINIVVAGLNFMSASGDPKRIQDAWAKIWQTVLGLAIVAGAFVIAAIVGLVLFQDATFLLRIKIFGP
;
A
#
# COMPACT_ATOMS: atom_id res chain seq x y z
N MET A 1 13.39 35.41 -26.96
CA MET A 1 14.20 34.18 -27.10
C MET A 1 15.07 34.07 -25.87
N ASN A 2 14.97 32.98 -25.11
CA ASN A 2 15.72 32.83 -23.87
C ASN A 2 17.20 32.50 -24.22
N PRO A 3 18.18 33.25 -23.69
CA PRO A 3 19.60 33.10 -24.07
C PRO A 3 20.30 31.89 -23.43
N PHE A 4 19.60 31.14 -22.58
CA PHE A 4 20.10 29.94 -21.93
C PHE A 4 19.30 28.75 -22.44
N GLY A 5 19.98 27.80 -23.08
CA GLY A 5 19.36 26.59 -23.65
C GLY A 5 18.65 25.74 -22.60
N ASN A 6 17.73 24.88 -23.05
CA ASN A 6 17.01 23.95 -22.18
C ASN A 6 18.01 22.97 -21.54
N VAL A 7 18.24 23.11 -20.24
CA VAL A 7 18.95 22.11 -19.45
C VAL A 7 18.02 20.91 -19.28
N ALA A 8 18.35 19.80 -19.93
CA ALA A 8 17.63 18.55 -19.75
C ALA A 8 17.78 18.10 -18.29
N PRO A 9 16.68 17.95 -17.53
CA PRO A 9 16.77 17.47 -16.16
C PRO A 9 17.35 16.04 -16.13
N PRO A 10 18.27 15.73 -15.20
CA PRO A 10 18.92 14.43 -15.13
C PRO A 10 17.91 13.31 -14.86
N SER A 11 18.15 12.14 -15.46
CA SER A 11 17.25 10.99 -15.37
C SER A 11 16.97 10.61 -13.91
N GLY A 12 15.75 10.84 -13.46
CA GLY A 12 15.30 10.61 -12.08
C GLY A 12 14.50 11.76 -11.50
N VAL A 13 14.83 13.01 -11.86
CA VAL A 13 14.11 14.21 -11.38
C VAL A 13 12.91 14.58 -12.26
N ASN A 14 12.80 14.01 -13.47
CA ASN A 14 11.72 14.31 -14.42
C ASN A 14 10.32 13.97 -13.88
N LYS A 15 10.23 13.05 -12.90
CA LYS A 15 8.99 12.69 -12.21
C LYS A 15 8.51 13.76 -11.22
N PHE A 16 9.36 14.74 -10.91
CA PHE A 16 9.12 15.82 -9.95
C PHE A 16 9.11 17.20 -10.62
N ALA A 17 9.22 17.27 -11.95
CA ALA A 17 9.37 18.52 -12.72
C ALA A 17 8.05 19.26 -13.05
N GLY A 18 6.90 18.72 -12.63
CA GLY A 18 5.60 19.39 -12.77
C GLY A 18 5.37 20.37 -11.62
N GLY A 19 5.06 21.63 -11.93
CA GLY A 19 5.07 22.78 -11.02
C GLY A 19 4.15 22.76 -9.78
N THR A 20 4.06 23.94 -9.17
CA THR A 20 3.74 24.37 -7.78
C THR A 20 2.60 23.67 -7.00
N LEU A 21 1.82 22.76 -7.60
CA LEU A 21 0.74 22.01 -6.95
C LEU A 21 0.92 20.47 -6.98
N MET A 22 1.98 19.94 -7.58
CA MET A 22 2.18 18.48 -7.72
C MET A 22 3.03 17.81 -6.64
N GLY A 23 3.69 18.58 -5.76
CA GLY A 23 4.61 18.02 -4.76
C GLY A 23 3.91 17.24 -3.65
N LEU A 24 2.85 17.80 -3.05
CA LEU A 24 2.18 17.20 -1.90
C LEU A 24 1.44 15.88 -2.23
N PRO A 25 0.63 15.79 -3.31
CA PRO A 25 -0.03 14.53 -3.66
C PRO A 25 0.97 13.43 -4.04
N LEU A 26 2.07 13.80 -4.70
CA LEU A 26 3.13 12.87 -5.09
C LEU A 26 3.94 12.39 -3.88
N PHE A 27 4.21 13.27 -2.93
CA PHE A 27 4.86 12.92 -1.66
C PHE A 27 4.00 11.94 -0.84
N ILE A 28 2.70 12.23 -0.69
CA ILE A 28 1.76 11.33 0.00
C ILE A 28 1.70 9.98 -0.72
N THR A 29 1.66 9.97 -2.05
CA THR A 29 1.66 8.75 -2.85
C THR A 29 2.90 7.89 -2.61
N VAL A 30 4.09 8.51 -2.54
CA VAL A 30 5.35 7.78 -2.29
C VAL A 30 5.37 7.19 -0.88
N ILE A 31 4.88 7.93 0.11
CA ILE A 31 4.73 7.44 1.49
C ILE A 31 3.79 6.24 1.52
N LEU A 32 2.58 6.37 0.96
CA LEU A 32 1.58 5.30 0.95
C LEU A 32 2.11 4.04 0.27
N ARG A 33 2.78 4.16 -0.88
CA ARG A 33 3.39 3.01 -1.57
C ARG A 33 4.47 2.34 -0.73
N THR A 34 5.31 3.13 -0.07
CA THR A 34 6.37 2.61 0.80
C THR A 34 5.78 1.86 1.99
N LEU A 35 4.75 2.42 2.62
CA LEU A 35 4.05 1.78 3.73
C LEU A 35 3.40 0.45 3.32
N ILE A 36 2.79 0.38 2.14
CA ILE A 36 2.18 -0.85 1.61
C ILE A 36 3.24 -1.94 1.41
N VAL A 37 4.41 -1.60 0.87
CA VAL A 37 5.51 -2.56 0.69
C VAL A 37 6.01 -3.07 2.04
N ILE A 38 6.22 -2.17 3.01
CA ILE A 38 6.62 -2.53 4.37
C ILE A 38 5.58 -3.45 5.01
N ALA A 39 4.29 -3.13 4.87
CA ALA A 39 3.20 -3.95 5.38
C ALA A 39 3.21 -5.35 4.76
N GLY A 40 3.39 -5.47 3.44
CA GLY A 40 3.47 -6.76 2.76
C GLY A 40 4.62 -7.65 3.26
N VAL A 41 5.82 -7.06 3.44
CA VAL A 41 6.98 -7.77 4.00
C VAL A 41 6.73 -8.19 5.44
N TYR A 42 6.17 -7.29 6.25
CA TYR A 42 5.84 -7.55 7.65
C TYR A 42 4.80 -8.67 7.81
N THR A 43 3.79 -8.70 6.94
CA THR A 43 2.78 -9.76 6.89
C THR A 43 3.40 -11.11 6.57
N LEU A 44 4.27 -11.19 5.56
CA LEU A 44 4.96 -12.44 5.21
C LEU A 44 5.76 -12.99 6.40
N ILE A 45 6.53 -12.15 7.08
CA ILE A 45 7.31 -12.57 8.26
C ILE A 45 6.39 -13.08 9.37
N ASN A 46 5.31 -12.38 9.68
CA ASN A 46 4.37 -12.80 10.73
C ASN A 46 3.70 -14.13 10.40
N ILE A 47 3.31 -14.37 9.14
CA ILE A 47 2.71 -15.64 8.73
C ILE A 47 3.70 -16.80 8.95
N VAL A 48 4.97 -16.63 8.58
CA VAL A 48 6.01 -17.64 8.79
C VAL A 48 6.22 -17.92 10.29
N VAL A 49 6.35 -16.88 11.10
CA VAL A 49 6.53 -17.01 12.57
C VAL A 49 5.30 -17.65 13.22
N ALA A 50 4.08 -17.31 12.77
CA ALA A 50 2.85 -17.91 13.24
C ALA A 50 2.79 -19.42 12.90
N GLY A 51 3.19 -19.81 11.69
CA GLY A 51 3.28 -21.20 11.27
C GLY A 51 4.27 -22.00 12.12
N LEU A 52 5.46 -21.45 12.39
CA LEU A 52 6.46 -22.09 13.25
C LEU A 52 5.98 -22.23 14.70
N ASN A 53 5.32 -21.21 15.25
CA ASN A 53 4.71 -21.27 16.58
C ASN A 53 3.55 -22.26 16.67
N PHE A 54 2.76 -22.40 15.60
CA PHE A 54 1.68 -23.38 15.52
C PHE A 54 2.24 -24.82 15.55
N MET A 55 3.31 -25.08 14.78
CA MET A 55 3.98 -26.39 14.76
C MET A 55 4.65 -26.74 16.10
N SER A 56 5.14 -25.75 16.84
CA SER A 56 5.80 -25.95 18.14
C SER A 56 4.83 -25.97 19.34
N ALA A 57 3.55 -25.65 19.15
CA ALA A 57 2.52 -25.68 20.19
C ALA A 57 1.87 -27.06 20.39
N SER A 58 2.35 -28.11 19.71
CA SER A 58 1.78 -29.48 19.63
C SER A 58 1.61 -30.27 20.95
N GLY A 59 1.69 -29.63 22.12
CA GLY A 59 1.51 -30.27 23.44
C GLY A 59 0.70 -29.48 24.47
N ASP A 60 0.38 -28.20 24.25
CA ASP A 60 -0.35 -27.35 25.21
C ASP A 60 -1.57 -26.66 24.56
N PRO A 61 -2.82 -27.08 24.88
CA PRO A 61 -4.05 -26.54 24.29
C PRO A 61 -4.18 -25.02 24.40
N LYS A 62 -3.61 -24.44 25.46
CA LYS A 62 -3.63 -22.99 25.72
C LYS A 62 -2.78 -22.22 24.69
N ARG A 63 -1.63 -22.78 24.31
CA ARG A 63 -0.74 -22.18 23.28
C ARG A 63 -1.31 -22.30 21.87
N ILE A 64 -2.09 -23.36 21.63
CA ILE A 64 -2.82 -23.54 20.37
C ILE A 64 -3.93 -22.48 20.24
N GLN A 65 -4.68 -22.20 21.32
CA GLN A 65 -5.67 -21.11 21.32
C GLN A 65 -5.03 -19.73 21.08
N ASP A 66 -3.88 -19.46 21.71
CA ASP A 66 -3.15 -18.20 21.51
C ASP A 66 -2.62 -18.07 20.06
N ALA A 67 -2.12 -19.16 19.48
CA ALA A 67 -1.69 -19.19 18.08
C ALA A 67 -2.88 -18.94 17.13
N TRP A 68 -4.02 -19.57 17.40
CA TRP A 68 -5.25 -19.36 16.62
C TRP A 68 -5.76 -17.93 16.70
N ALA A 69 -5.71 -17.30 17.88
CA ALA A 69 -6.09 -15.90 18.05
C ALA A 69 -5.21 -14.96 17.20
N LYS A 70 -3.89 -15.21 17.14
CA LYS A 70 -2.97 -14.43 16.28
C LYS A 70 -3.25 -14.61 14.79
N ILE A 71 -3.58 -15.84 14.36
CA ILE A 71 -3.97 -16.11 12.97
C ILE A 71 -5.24 -15.31 12.64
N TRP A 72 -6.25 -15.37 13.51
CA TRP A 72 -7.51 -14.66 13.29
C TRP A 72 -7.33 -13.14 13.24
N GLN A 73 -6.52 -12.57 14.14
CA GLN A 73 -6.19 -11.13 14.11
C GLN A 73 -5.50 -10.72 12.80
N THR A 74 -4.60 -11.56 12.29
CA THR A 74 -3.91 -11.31 11.01
C THR A 74 -4.88 -11.36 9.83
N VAL A 75 -5.75 -12.38 9.79
CA VAL A 75 -6.79 -12.53 8.77
C VAL A 75 -7.78 -11.36 8.83
N LEU A 76 -8.16 -10.92 10.03
CA LEU A 76 -9.04 -9.77 10.23
C LEU A 76 -8.40 -8.48 9.69
N GLY A 77 -7.11 -8.26 9.97
CA GLY A 77 -6.36 -7.12 9.42
C GLY A 77 -6.32 -7.13 7.90
N LEU A 78 -6.06 -8.29 7.29
CA LEU A 78 -6.08 -8.45 5.82
C LEU A 78 -7.48 -8.24 5.24
N ALA A 79 -8.52 -8.74 5.91
CA ALA A 79 -9.91 -8.54 5.49
C ALA A 79 -10.32 -7.06 5.53
N ILE A 80 -9.86 -6.31 6.55
CA ILE A 80 -10.09 -4.86 6.65
C ILE A 80 -9.41 -4.13 5.49
N VAL A 81 -8.15 -4.47 5.17
CA VAL A 81 -7.43 -3.87 4.04
C VAL A 81 -8.13 -4.19 2.71
N ALA A 82 -8.52 -5.44 2.49
CA ALA A 82 -9.29 -5.85 1.30
C ALA A 82 -10.63 -5.11 1.22
N GLY A 83 -11.35 -4.99 2.33
CA GLY A 83 -12.60 -4.24 2.43
C GLY A 83 -12.42 -2.76 2.11
N ALA A 84 -11.34 -2.14 2.54
CA ALA A 84 -11.03 -0.75 2.21
C ALA A 84 -10.83 -0.54 0.69
N PHE A 85 -10.17 -1.48 0.00
CA PHE A 85 -10.05 -1.44 -1.46
C PHE A 85 -11.39 -1.61 -2.17
N VAL A 86 -12.27 -2.48 -1.66
CA VAL A 86 -13.63 -2.64 -2.18
C VAL A 86 -14.45 -1.36 -2.00
N ILE A 87 -14.41 -0.75 -0.81
CA ILE A 87 -15.09 0.53 -0.54
C ILE A 87 -14.53 1.62 -1.46
N ALA A 88 -13.21 1.72 -1.61
CA ALA A 88 -12.58 2.67 -2.52
C ALA A 88 -13.01 2.44 -3.98
N ALA A 89 -13.17 1.19 -4.40
CA ALA A 89 -13.67 0.86 -5.74
C ALA A 89 -15.12 1.30 -5.93
N ILE A 90 -15.98 1.07 -4.94
CA ILE A 90 -17.39 1.49 -4.96
C ILE A 90 -17.49 3.02 -5.02
N VAL A 91 -16.73 3.72 -4.18
CA VAL A 91 -16.67 5.19 -4.18
C VAL A 91 -16.13 5.70 -5.52
N GLY A 92 -15.11 5.06 -6.08
CA GLY A 92 -14.57 5.38 -7.41
C GLY A 92 -15.61 5.24 -8.51
N LEU A 93 -16.38 4.15 -8.48
CA LEU A 93 -17.45 3.88 -9.44
C LEU A 93 -18.57 4.93 -9.35
N VAL A 94 -19.00 5.30 -8.15
CA VAL A 94 -20.09 6.26 -7.96
C VAL A 94 -19.67 7.68 -8.36
N LEU A 95 -18.46 8.11 -7.97
CA LEU A 95 -18.02 9.49 -8.20
C LEU A 95 -17.39 9.71 -9.58
N PHE A 96 -16.71 8.71 -10.12
CA PHE A 96 -15.91 8.84 -11.35
C PHE A 96 -16.35 7.91 -12.48
N GLN A 97 -17.44 7.13 -12.30
CA GLN A 97 -17.91 6.10 -13.24
C GLN A 97 -16.84 5.05 -13.58
N ASP A 98 -15.79 4.94 -12.75
CA ASP A 98 -14.67 4.03 -12.94
C ASP A 98 -14.22 3.51 -11.57
N ALA A 99 -14.51 2.23 -11.31
CA ALA A 99 -14.15 1.53 -10.07
C ALA A 99 -12.63 1.47 -9.84
N THR A 100 -11.87 1.58 -10.91
CA THR A 100 -10.41 1.56 -10.90
C THR A 100 -9.81 2.95 -10.72
N PHE A 101 -10.60 4.03 -10.74
CA PHE A 101 -10.07 5.39 -10.71
C PHE A 101 -9.30 5.72 -9.43
N LEU A 102 -9.81 5.29 -8.27
CA LEU A 102 -9.13 5.48 -6.98
C LEU A 102 -8.06 4.42 -6.70
N LEU A 103 -8.12 3.28 -7.40
CA LEU A 103 -7.15 2.19 -7.29
C LEU A 103 -5.94 2.40 -8.21
N ARG A 104 -6.14 3.03 -9.37
CA ARG A 104 -5.09 3.59 -10.21
C ARG A 104 -4.71 4.94 -9.61
N ILE A 105 -3.60 4.96 -8.89
CA ILE A 105 -2.88 6.20 -8.62
C ILE A 105 -2.43 6.77 -9.97
N LYS A 106 -3.30 7.58 -10.59
CA LYS A 106 -3.07 8.27 -11.86
C LYS A 106 -2.45 9.61 -11.51
N ILE A 107 -1.14 9.69 -11.70
CA ILE A 107 -0.43 10.97 -11.68
C ILE A 107 -0.91 11.69 -12.95
N PHE A 108 -1.88 12.59 -12.79
CA PHE A 108 -2.20 13.58 -13.82
C PHE A 108 -1.02 14.55 -13.87
N GLY A 109 -0.06 14.27 -14.76
CA GLY A 109 0.77 15.32 -15.34
C GLY A 109 -0.02 16.02 -16.45
N PRO A 110 0.21 17.31 -16.74
CA PRO A 110 -0.03 17.81 -18.10
C PRO A 110 0.77 16.98 -19.12
#